data_AF-A0A845ZII5-F1
#
_entry.id   AF-A0A845ZII5-F1
#
_cell.length_a   1.000
_cell.length_b   1.000
_cell.length_c   1.000
_cell.angle_alpha   90.00
_cell.angle_beta   90.00
_cell.angle_gamma   90.00
#
_symmetry.space_group_name_H-M   'P 1'
#
loop_
_entity.id
_entity.type
_entity.pdbx_description
1 polymer ?
#
loop_
_entity_poly.entity_id
_entity_poly.type
_entity_poly.pdbx_seq_one_letter_code
_entity_poly.pdbx_strand_id
1 'polypeptide(L)'
;LGGGNLSFCIGGGFIGESMFFNIPDGSKVAMVKLVERLREREFVFFDAQMNNPHLERFGAYTISDKKYKALLKLALNRRCSVI
;
A
#
# COMPACT_ATOMS: atom_id res chain seq x y z
N LEU A 1 -0.54 -9.68 -20.56
CA LEU A 1 0.15 -8.44 -20.12
C LEU A 1 -0.93 -7.41 -19.83
N GLY A 2 -1.22 -7.10 -18.56
CA GLY A 2 -2.27 -6.15 -18.23
C GLY A 2 -2.35 -5.93 -16.73
N GLY A 3 -1.76 -4.83 -16.27
CA GLY A 3 -1.67 -4.47 -14.86
C GLY A 3 -0.47 -3.55 -14.64
N GLY A 4 -0.52 -2.36 -15.23
CA GLY A 4 0.44 -1.30 -14.92
C GLY A 4 0.01 -0.61 -13.64
N ASN A 5 0.73 -0.85 -12.55
CA ASN A 5 0.51 -0.15 -11.30
C ASN A 5 1.42 1.08 -11.28
N LEU A 6 0.84 2.29 -11.30
CA LEU A 6 1.57 3.50 -10.93
C LEU A 6 1.54 3.53 -9.39
N SER A 7 2.66 3.17 -8.77
CA SER A 7 2.83 3.24 -7.33
C SER A 7 4.18 3.89 -7.04
N PHE A 8 4.22 4.81 -6.11
CA PHE A 8 5.47 5.47 -5.71
C PHE A 8 5.69 5.32 -4.22
N CYS A 9 6.97 5.32 -3.84
CA CYS A 9 7.41 5.15 -2.46
C CYS A 9 8.03 6.45 -1.97
N ILE A 10 7.57 6.92 -0.81
CA ILE A 10 8.18 8.04 -0.10
C ILE A 10 8.75 7.51 1.21
N GLY A 11 10.07 7.33 1.24
CA GLY A 11 10.75 6.70 2.37
C GLY A 11 10.17 5.32 2.67
N GLY A 12 9.66 5.13 3.89
CA GLY A 12 8.95 3.92 4.32
C GLY A 12 7.44 3.91 4.06
N GLY A 13 6.89 4.81 3.25
CA GLY A 13 5.46 4.86 2.90
C GLY A 13 5.24 4.43 1.46
N PHE A 14 4.32 3.50 1.23
CA PHE A 14 3.93 3.05 -0.11
C PHE A 14 2.57 3.62 -0.48
N ILE A 15 2.47 4.30 -1.63
CA ILE A 15 1.25 4.94 -2.11
C ILE A 15 0.85 4.31 -3.45
N GLY A 16 -0.32 3.66 -3.49
CA GLY A 16 -0.84 2.94 -4.65
C GLY A 16 -1.84 3.77 -5.47
N GLU A 17 -1.37 4.64 -6.36
CA GLU A 17 -2.23 5.53 -7.16
C GLU A 17 -3.16 4.81 -8.13
N SER A 18 -2.73 3.69 -8.69
CA SER A 18 -3.58 2.91 -9.57
C SER A 18 -3.27 1.44 -9.45
N MET A 19 -3.84 0.79 -8.44
CA MET A 19 -3.88 -0.67 -8.40
C MET A 19 -5.11 -1.18 -9.17
N PHE A 20 -5.07 -1.07 -10.50
CA PHE A 20 -6.10 -1.68 -11.35
C PHE A 20 -5.84 -3.19 -11.46
N PHE A 21 -6.40 -3.88 -10.49
CA PHE A 21 -6.47 -5.31 -10.35
C PHE A 21 -7.54 -5.88 -11.32
N ASN A 22 -7.24 -5.92 -12.62
CA ASN A 22 -8.18 -6.33 -13.68
C ASN A 22 -8.42 -7.86 -13.77
N ILE A 23 -8.19 -8.62 -12.69
CA ILE A 23 -8.45 -10.07 -12.64
C ILE A 23 -9.17 -10.40 -11.33
N PRO A 24 -10.43 -10.85 -11.34
CA PRO A 24 -11.27 -11.04 -10.15
C PRO A 24 -10.63 -11.89 -9.02
N ASP A 25 -9.73 -12.83 -9.35
CA ASP A 25 -9.08 -13.72 -8.36
C ASP A 25 -7.56 -13.50 -8.22
N GLY A 26 -6.85 -13.07 -9.27
CA GLY A 26 -5.40 -12.80 -9.21
C GLY A 26 -5.04 -11.62 -8.31
N SER A 27 -6.00 -10.74 -8.09
CA SER A 27 -5.85 -9.49 -7.35
C SER A 27 -5.66 -9.67 -5.85
N LYS A 28 -6.26 -10.71 -5.27
CA LYS A 28 -6.07 -11.05 -3.86
C LYS A 28 -4.65 -11.54 -3.59
N VAL A 29 -4.17 -12.48 -4.40
CA VAL A 29 -2.82 -13.04 -4.24
C VAL A 29 -1.76 -11.97 -4.48
N ALA A 30 -1.95 -11.13 -5.50
CA ALA A 30 -1.06 -10.01 -5.78
C ALA A 30 -1.02 -9.01 -4.62
N MET A 31 -2.17 -8.69 -4.00
CA MET A 31 -2.20 -7.78 -2.86
C MET A 31 -1.55 -8.38 -1.61
N VAL A 32 -1.79 -9.67 -1.31
CA VAL A 32 -1.13 -10.36 -0.20
C VAL A 32 0.38 -10.36 -0.41
N LYS A 33 0.85 -10.71 -1.62
CA LYS A 33 2.28 -10.71 -1.96
C LYS A 33 2.91 -9.32 -1.88
N LEU A 34 2.18 -8.28 -2.27
CA LEU A 34 2.62 -6.90 -2.11
C LEU A 34 2.77 -6.54 -0.62
N VAL A 35 1.74 -6.81 0.20
CA VAL A 35 1.78 -6.53 1.63
C VAL A 35 2.90 -7.31 2.33
N GLU A 36 3.10 -8.58 1.98
CA GLU A 36 4.24 -9.39 2.46
C GLU A 36 5.56 -8.70 2.13
N ARG A 37 5.76 -8.29 0.88
CA ARG A 37 7.00 -7.63 0.44
C ARG A 37 7.23 -6.29 1.14
N LEU A 38 6.17 -5.50 1.37
CA LEU A 38 6.28 -4.23 2.09
C LEU A 38 6.66 -4.46 3.56
N ARG A 39 6.13 -5.51 4.19
CA ARG A 39 6.48 -5.88 5.57
C ARG A 39 7.92 -6.34 5.70
N GLU A 40 8.39 -7.20 4.79
CA GLU A 40 9.79 -7.65 4.75
C GLU A 40 10.78 -6.49 4.64
N ARG A 41 10.35 -5.38 4.04
CA ARG A 41 11.17 -4.18 3.83
C ARG A 41 10.90 -3.05 4.82
N GLU A 42 10.24 -3.37 5.93
CA GLU A 42 9.98 -2.46 7.05
C GLU A 42 9.23 -1.18 6.65
N PHE A 43 8.33 -1.26 5.67
CA PHE A 43 7.42 -0.15 5.37
C PHE A 43 6.51 0.14 6.56
N VAL A 44 6.31 1.43 6.81
CA VAL A 44 5.51 1.96 7.93
C VAL A 44 4.02 1.88 7.63
N PHE A 45 3.62 2.16 6.39
CA PHE A 45 2.23 2.08 5.97
C PHE A 45 2.08 1.84 4.46
N PHE A 46 0.90 1.36 4.11
CA PHE A 46 0.43 1.17 2.74
C PHE A 46 -0.85 1.97 2.55
N ASP A 47 -0.83 2.93 1.64
CA ASP A 47 -1.98 3.74 1.27
C ASP A 47 -2.62 3.19 -0.01
N ALA A 48 -3.81 2.59 0.16
CA ALA A 48 -4.57 2.01 -0.94
C ALA A 48 -5.41 3.03 -1.71
N GLN A 49 -5.49 4.30 -1.26
CA GLN A 49 -6.22 5.46 -1.81
C GLN A 49 -7.73 5.30 -2.07
N MET A 50 -8.25 4.07 -2.10
CA MET A 50 -9.66 3.73 -2.21
C MET A 50 -10.02 2.79 -1.06
N ASN A 51 -11.00 3.17 -0.23
CA ASN A 51 -11.56 2.22 0.72
C ASN A 51 -12.66 1.41 0.01
N ASN A 52 -12.45 0.10 -0.12
CA ASN A 52 -13.46 -0.83 -0.62
C ASN A 52 -13.69 -1.88 0.47
N PRO A 53 -14.94 -2.30 0.75
CA PRO A 53 -15.25 -3.42 1.65
C PRO A 53 -14.36 -4.65 1.49
N HIS A 54 -13.82 -4.89 0.29
CA HIS A 54 -12.85 -5.96 0.06
C HIS A 54 -11.53 -5.77 0.82
N LEU A 55 -11.00 -4.56 0.86
CA LEU A 55 -9.74 -4.21 1.53
C LEU A 55 -9.88 -4.23 3.06
N GLU A 56 -11.05 -3.83 3.57
CA GLU A 56 -11.34 -3.89 5.01
C GLU A 56 -11.23 -5.33 5.54
N ARG A 57 -11.60 -6.34 4.74
CA ARG A 57 -11.43 -7.76 5.08
C ARG A 57 -9.95 -8.18 5.20
N PHE A 58 -9.03 -7.44 4.59
CA PHE A 58 -7.58 -7.65 4.73
C PHE A 58 -6.96 -6.78 5.83
N GLY A 59 -7.78 -6.06 6.60
CA GLY A 59 -7.33 -5.20 7.67
C GLY A 59 -6.99 -3.78 7.23
N ALA A 60 -7.44 -3.33 6.05
CA ALA A 60 -7.42 -1.91 5.74
C ALA A 60 -8.42 -1.16 6.62
N TYR A 61 -8.06 0.02 7.07
CA TYR A 61 -8.93 0.87 7.87
C TYR A 61 -8.64 2.34 7.57
N THR A 62 -9.67 3.16 7.71
CA THR A 62 -9.54 4.61 7.53
C THR A 62 -8.90 5.23 8.77
N ILE A 63 -7.99 6.18 8.56
CA ILE A 63 -7.38 6.97 9.62
C ILE A 63 -7.68 8.45 9.43
N SER A 64 -7.59 9.22 10.51
CA SER A 64 -7.71 10.67 10.43
C SER A 64 -6.48 11.30 9.77
N ASP A 65 -6.65 12.45 9.13
CA ASP A 65 -5.56 13.25 8.54
C ASP A 65 -4.39 13.48 9.52
N LYS A 66 -4.70 13.73 10.81
CA LYS A 66 -3.69 13.89 11.85
C LYS A 66 -2.83 12.63 12.04
N LYS A 67 -3.45 11.45 12.04
CA LYS A 67 -2.73 10.16 12.12
C LYS A 67 -1.94 9.90 10.85
N TYR A 68 -2.51 10.19 9.69
CA TYR A 68 -1.84 10.05 8.40
C TYR A 68 -0.56 10.90 8.33
N LYS A 69 -0.63 12.18 8.68
CA LYS A 69 0.53 13.08 8.74
C LYS A 69 1.62 12.59 9.70
N ALA A 70 1.23 11.99 10.83
CA ALA A 70 2.19 11.40 11.76
C ALA A 70 2.91 10.18 11.14
N LEU A 71 2.17 9.28 10.48
CA LEU A 71 2.74 8.14 9.77
C LEU A 71 3.64 8.59 8.60
N LEU A 72 3.23 9.62 7.85
CA LEU A 72 4.03 10.18 6.76
C LEU A 72 5.37 10.73 7.27
N LYS A 73 5.37 11.45 8.39
CA LYS A 73 6.62 11.92 9.02
C LYS A 73 7.53 10.77 9.45
N LEU A 74 6.96 9.68 9.98
CA LEU A 74 7.74 8.48 10.34
C LEU A 74 8.31 7.80 9.09
N ALA A 75 7.52 7.67 8.04
CA ALA A 75 7.93 7.09 6.77
C ALA A 75 9.06 7.90 6.10
N LEU A 76 9.00 9.23 6.11
CA LEU A 76 10.04 10.09 5.54
C LEU A 76 11.41 9.88 6.18
N ASN A 77 11.47 9.46 7.44
CA ASN A 77 12.71 9.15 8.14
C ASN A 77 13.27 7.75 7.83
N ARG A 78 12.52 6.92 7.11
CA ARG A 78 12.93 5.57 6.72
C ARG A 78 13.40 5.57 5.27
N ARG A 79 14.47 4.84 4.97
CA ARG A 79 14.91 4.58 3.59
C ARG A 79 14.48 3.16 3.22
N CYS A 80 13.35 3.03 2.56
CA CYS A 80 12.87 1.75 2.03
C CYS A 80 12.86 1.81 0.49
N SER A 81 13.23 0.71 -0.15
CA SER A 81 13.12 0.52 -1.61
C SER A 81 12.21 -0.66 -1.88
N VAL A 82 11.38 -0.62 -2.91
CA VAL A 82 10.55 -1.78 -3.33
C VAL A 82 11.32 -2.71 -4.28
N ILE A 83 12.32 -2.17 -4.99
CA ILE A 83 13.27 -2.90 -5.85
C ILE A 83 14.38 -3.48 -4.99
#